data_AF-A0A7Y4IKK2-F1
#
_entry.id   AF-A0A7Y4IKK2-F1
#
_cell.length_a   1.000
_cell.length_b   1.000
_cell.length_c   1.000
_cell.angle_alpha   90.00
_cell.angle_beta   90.00
_cell.angle_gamma   90.00
#
_symmetry.space_group_name_H-M   'P 1'
#
loop_
_entity.id
_entity.type
_entity.pdbx_description
1 polymer ?
#
loop_
_entity_poly.entity_id
_entity_poly.type
_entity_poly.pdbx_seq_one_letter_code
_entity_poly.pdbx_strand_id
1 'polypeptide(L)'
;MNARKVITGGALLALLLLGAAWLFHTQAPVTGAPPAATPLRVHFPVGERRTYRMDYTARTEVRLAGSQQKPTAMGGRAHFVGDLVLRSHPAQGTALRVGLSLENLHEHTLELFGHALLPDAAAVAATFTGREALLDLDADGTLRAVSFQEEDPSLFKNTVQTLAGELQWVLRDGATWQVEELTSRGTALTEYARLDEGALPARILKRRLAYPEPRGMGTGSGDVEVASRFELTLDADGVLERLSGEERVLRRPTGGGEPTATSHIQLRLEPGKRDRFVVAQASTAPAAQLQRLAPGELVTDAHARERMLAQQVDGLTPERFFELMEKYANGGTFPEHNHFLLQATGLLEQQPELCARLADFFQQSTLKPRGRALVLDLLAGAGTPEAQTALVRALSSPQALAEPGYRMLLSRLSLLTSPTPDTVRFIERTHRAARDDTRVATAYALGATAGALYRQQQDAESLAAVQQLGAELRAARTPEDKAHLLLALGNAGLEEQVDVIAHYAQDADAQVRRASARALRKIQTPQAMRMLLSMTEDTDAPVQSSALTALGRRDLDESALRQLRDLALSGRVPVENHHTLVTVVEPYLQRAPEVRQLLQHLLTQDVPDAQLHTRIRGLLGT
;
A
#
# COMPACT_ATOMS: atom_id res chain seq x y z
N MET A 1 37.25 21.14 28.69
CA MET A 1 37.43 21.89 27.43
C MET A 1 36.78 21.07 26.32
N ASN A 2 36.00 21.73 25.47
CA ASN A 2 34.89 21.17 24.70
C ASN A 2 35.29 20.18 23.59
N ALA A 3 34.56 19.08 23.48
CA ALA A 3 34.30 18.38 22.23
C ALA A 3 32.81 18.01 22.17
N ARG A 4 32.18 18.44 21.08
CA ARG A 4 30.74 18.60 20.87
C ARG A 4 29.99 17.27 20.88
N LYS A 5 28.81 17.30 21.50
CA LYS A 5 27.72 16.35 21.30
C LYS A 5 27.36 16.32 19.81
N VAL A 6 27.73 15.23 19.14
CA VAL A 6 27.17 14.84 17.83
C VAL A 6 25.94 14.00 18.12
N ILE A 7 24.81 14.68 18.33
CA ILE A 7 23.48 14.08 18.29
C ILE A 7 22.72 14.92 17.28
N THR A 8 22.65 14.47 16.02
CA THR A 8 21.63 14.86 15.03
C THR A 8 21.90 14.16 13.70
N GLY A 9 20.94 13.36 13.24
CA GLY A 9 20.96 12.76 11.89
C GLY A 9 19.85 11.74 11.63
N GLY A 10 19.64 10.80 12.56
CA GLY A 10 18.62 9.74 12.43
C GLY A 10 17.20 10.12 12.88
N ALA A 11 17.03 11.28 13.53
CA ALA A 11 15.74 11.75 14.03
C ALA A 11 14.83 12.33 12.93
N LEU A 12 15.38 12.73 11.78
CA LEU A 12 14.62 13.40 10.71
C LEU A 12 13.54 12.53 10.06
N LEU A 13 13.60 11.21 10.25
CA LEU A 13 12.66 10.25 9.67
C LEU A 13 11.81 9.51 10.70
N ALA A 14 12.01 9.72 12.01
CA ALA A 14 11.22 9.00 13.01
C ALA A 14 9.76 9.49 13.09
N LEU A 15 9.46 10.71 12.61
CA LEU A 15 8.08 11.17 12.40
C LEU A 15 7.51 10.82 11.03
N LEU A 16 8.36 10.72 10.00
CA LEU A 16 7.92 10.52 8.63
C LEU A 16 7.91 9.04 8.22
N LEU A 17 8.67 8.17 8.90
CA LEU A 17 8.98 6.80 8.45
C LEU A 17 9.14 5.73 9.55
N LEU A 18 8.79 5.99 10.83
CA LEU A 18 8.64 4.88 11.78
C LEU A 18 7.28 4.19 11.63
N GLY A 19 7.24 3.38 10.59
CA GLY A 19 6.19 2.44 10.23
C GLY A 19 6.53 1.67 8.95
N ALA A 20 7.82 1.49 8.61
CA ALA A 20 8.23 0.60 7.52
C ALA A 20 8.25 -0.85 8.02
N ALA A 21 7.06 -1.36 8.33
CA ALA A 21 6.83 -2.75 8.66
C ALA A 21 5.32 -3.04 8.57
N TRP A 22 4.96 -3.76 7.50
CA TRP A 22 3.85 -4.71 7.43
C TRP A 22 2.43 -4.22 7.07
N LEU A 23 1.89 -5.00 6.11
CA LEU A 23 0.50 -5.35 5.82
C LEU A 23 -0.49 -4.21 5.61
N PHE A 24 -1.04 -4.15 4.38
CA PHE A 24 -2.41 -3.70 4.14
C PHE A 24 -3.35 -4.41 5.13
N HIS A 25 -3.64 -3.76 6.25
CA HIS A 25 -4.93 -3.90 6.89
C HIS A 25 -5.88 -2.96 6.15
N THR A 26 -7.16 -3.31 6.13
CA THR A 26 -8.23 -2.46 5.65
C THR A 26 -9.26 -2.54 6.76
N GLN A 27 -9.51 -1.41 7.42
CA GLN A 27 -10.61 -1.27 8.34
C GLN A 27 -11.66 -0.33 7.74
N ALA A 28 -12.80 -0.92 7.40
CA ALA A 28 -14.10 -0.69 7.99
C ALA A 28 -14.84 0.61 7.51
N PRO A 29 -15.80 0.54 6.58
CA PRO A 29 -16.62 1.68 6.14
C PRO A 29 -17.56 2.18 7.24
N VAL A 30 -17.50 3.46 7.61
CA VAL A 30 -18.49 4.04 8.54
C VAL A 30 -19.89 3.83 7.97
N THR A 31 -20.73 3.12 8.72
CA THR A 31 -22.13 2.92 8.37
C THR A 31 -22.91 4.19 8.62
N GLY A 32 -23.77 4.49 7.65
CA GLY A 32 -24.50 5.75 7.51
C GLY A 32 -24.42 6.30 6.09
N ALA A 33 -23.56 5.76 5.23
CA ALA A 33 -23.48 6.19 3.84
C ALA A 33 -24.79 5.85 3.09
N PRO A 34 -25.49 6.84 2.50
CA PRO A 34 -26.60 6.60 1.59
C PRO A 34 -26.13 5.76 0.38
N PRO A 35 -27.05 5.17 -0.42
CA PRO A 35 -26.71 4.32 -1.57
C PRO A 35 -25.54 4.89 -2.37
N ALA A 36 -24.61 4.02 -2.76
CA ALA A 36 -23.38 4.38 -3.47
C ALA A 36 -23.71 5.31 -4.66
N ALA A 37 -23.46 6.58 -4.41
CA ALA A 37 -23.71 7.68 -5.29
C ALA A 37 -23.03 7.43 -6.65
N THR A 38 -23.76 7.55 -7.76
CA THR A 38 -23.23 7.28 -9.10
C THR A 38 -22.04 8.21 -9.38
N PRO A 39 -20.89 7.72 -9.86
CA PRO A 39 -19.76 8.59 -10.18
C PRO A 39 -20.16 9.66 -11.21
N LEU A 40 -19.86 10.92 -10.91
CA LEU A 40 -20.08 12.04 -11.83
C LEU A 40 -18.78 12.39 -12.52
N ARG A 41 -18.84 12.61 -13.83
CA ARG A 41 -17.64 12.84 -14.64
C ARG A 41 -17.14 14.28 -14.49
N VAL A 42 -15.90 14.44 -14.05
CA VAL A 42 -15.15 15.70 -14.12
C VAL A 42 -14.72 15.93 -15.57
N HIS A 43 -14.96 17.14 -16.09
CA HIS A 43 -14.49 17.55 -17.40
C HIS A 43 -13.40 18.61 -17.24
N PHE A 44 -12.12 18.24 -17.38
CA PHE A 44 -11.04 19.23 -17.38
C PHE A 44 -10.49 19.38 -18.81
N PRO A 45 -10.83 20.44 -19.56
CA PRO A 45 -10.42 20.59 -20.96
C PRO A 45 -8.90 20.48 -21.14
N VAL A 46 -8.46 19.58 -22.02
CA VAL A 46 -7.03 19.37 -22.30
C VAL A 46 -6.40 20.67 -22.81
N GLY A 47 -5.21 20.99 -22.30
CA GLY A 47 -4.50 22.24 -22.61
C GLY A 47 -4.99 23.44 -21.79
N GLU A 48 -5.88 23.25 -20.82
CA GLU A 48 -6.26 24.29 -19.87
C GLU A 48 -5.29 24.37 -18.69
N ARG A 49 -4.96 25.59 -18.26
CA ARG A 49 -4.15 25.91 -17.07
C ARG A 49 -4.99 26.74 -16.10
N ARG A 50 -5.08 26.28 -14.85
CA ARG A 50 -5.74 26.98 -13.75
C ARG A 50 -4.75 27.30 -12.66
N THR A 51 -4.68 28.56 -12.26
CA THR A 51 -3.87 29.03 -11.14
C THR A 51 -4.77 29.34 -9.95
N TYR A 52 -4.35 28.92 -8.77
CA TYR A 52 -5.00 29.19 -7.50
C TYR A 52 -4.02 29.90 -6.57
N ARG A 53 -4.45 30.98 -5.93
CA ARG A 53 -3.68 31.59 -4.85
C ARG A 53 -3.83 30.70 -3.63
N MET A 54 -2.74 30.09 -3.21
CA MET A 54 -2.67 29.13 -2.11
C MET A 54 -2.12 29.79 -0.85
N ASP A 55 -2.77 29.50 0.27
CA ASP A 55 -2.24 29.66 1.62
C ASP A 55 -2.44 28.33 2.34
N TYR A 56 -1.34 27.65 2.62
CA TYR A 56 -1.33 26.33 3.25
C TYR A 56 -0.46 26.36 4.48
N THR A 57 -1.02 25.98 5.63
CA THR A 57 -0.25 25.75 6.86
C THR A 57 -0.46 24.32 7.34
N ALA A 58 0.61 23.72 7.87
CA ALA A 58 0.56 22.44 8.54
C ALA A 58 1.49 22.46 9.74
N ARG A 59 1.05 21.89 10.86
CA ARG A 59 1.87 21.69 12.04
C ARG A 59 1.59 20.31 12.62
N THR A 60 2.65 19.54 12.85
CA THR A 60 2.55 18.22 13.44
C THR A 60 3.53 18.10 14.61
N GLU A 61 3.09 17.52 15.71
CA GLU A 61 3.89 17.27 16.90
C GLU A 61 3.58 15.86 17.43
N VAL A 62 4.61 15.08 17.73
CA VAL A 62 4.50 13.75 18.36
C VAL A 62 5.44 13.70 19.55
N ARG A 63 4.92 13.19 20.66
CA ARG A 63 5.65 12.93 21.90
C ARG A 63 6.00 11.45 21.93
N LEU A 64 7.29 11.15 21.95
CA LEU A 64 7.76 9.77 22.10
C LEU A 64 7.83 9.40 23.59
N ALA A 65 7.39 8.19 23.93
CA ALA A 65 7.58 7.62 25.27
C ALA A 65 9.07 7.26 25.46
N GLY A 66 9.78 8.03 26.28
CA GLY A 66 11.19 7.79 26.60
C GLY A 66 11.38 6.87 27.81
N SER A 67 12.39 6.01 27.77
CA SER A 67 12.90 5.32 28.96
C SER A 67 13.50 6.33 29.94
N GLN A 68 12.81 6.57 31.06
CA GLN A 68 13.27 7.28 32.28
C GLN A 68 13.95 8.67 32.17
N GLN A 69 14.10 9.29 31.00
CA GLN A 69 14.56 10.68 30.87
C GLN A 69 13.66 11.44 29.88
N LYS A 70 13.13 12.58 30.34
CA LYS A 70 12.20 13.57 29.73
C LYS A 70 11.65 13.24 28.32
N PRO A 71 10.32 13.31 28.11
CA PRO A 71 9.72 13.08 26.79
C PRO A 71 10.31 14.05 25.75
N THR A 72 10.90 13.50 24.70
CA THR A 72 11.39 14.27 23.55
C THR A 72 10.21 14.52 22.61
N ALA A 73 9.82 15.79 22.46
CA ALA A 73 8.85 16.19 21.46
C ALA A 73 9.53 16.31 20.10
N MET A 74 8.92 15.69 19.11
CA MET A 74 9.32 15.71 17.72
C MET A 74 8.25 16.47 16.96
N GLY A 75 8.60 17.38 16.05
CA GLY A 75 7.59 18.11 15.31
C GLY A 75 8.06 18.68 13.99
N GLY A 76 7.10 19.03 13.15
CA GLY A 76 7.31 19.68 11.86
C GLY A 76 6.28 20.79 11.64
N ARG A 77 6.67 21.80 10.86
CA ARG A 77 5.76 22.83 10.39
C ARG A 77 6.01 23.17 8.94
N ALA A 78 4.94 23.45 8.21
CA ALA A 78 4.96 23.96 6.86
C ALA A 78 4.06 25.20 6.77
N HIS A 79 4.48 26.19 6.00
CA HIS A 79 3.67 27.32 5.58
C HIS A 79 4.06 27.65 4.15
N PHE A 80 3.10 27.68 3.23
CA PHE A 80 3.32 28.00 1.82
C PHE A 80 2.27 28.99 1.36
N VAL A 81 2.72 30.16 0.90
CA VAL A 81 1.89 31.17 0.24
C VAL A 81 2.45 31.43 -1.16
N GLY A 82 1.62 31.22 -2.18
CA GLY A 82 2.01 31.33 -3.58
C GLY A 82 0.94 30.81 -4.52
N ASP A 83 1.36 30.34 -5.69
CA ASP A 83 0.47 29.84 -6.73
C ASP A 83 0.51 28.32 -6.79
N LEU A 84 -0.66 27.68 -6.63
CA LEU A 84 -0.86 26.29 -7.03
C LEU A 84 -1.40 26.28 -8.45
N VAL A 85 -0.78 25.52 -9.35
CA VAL A 85 -1.15 25.48 -10.76
C VAL A 85 -1.55 24.07 -11.15
N LEU A 86 -2.75 23.95 -11.72
CA LEU A 86 -3.27 22.72 -12.31
C LEU A 86 -3.28 22.83 -13.84
N ARG A 87 -2.72 21.84 -14.54
CA ARG A 87 -2.68 21.75 -16.00
C ARG A 87 -3.35 20.47 -16.48
N SER A 88 -4.34 20.58 -17.38
CA SER A 88 -4.97 19.38 -17.96
C SER A 88 -4.16 18.84 -19.13
N HIS A 89 -3.72 17.59 -19.02
CA HIS A 89 -2.95 16.85 -20.03
C HIS A 89 -3.84 15.82 -20.76
N PRO A 90 -3.41 15.29 -21.92
CA PRO A 90 -4.10 14.21 -22.59
C PRO A 90 -4.31 13.02 -21.65
N ALA A 91 -5.52 12.48 -21.63
CA ALA A 91 -5.89 11.33 -20.81
C ALA A 91 -5.00 10.11 -21.15
N GLN A 92 -4.66 9.32 -20.13
CA GLN A 92 -4.04 8.00 -20.31
C GLN A 92 -5.12 6.93 -20.13
N GLY A 93 -5.56 6.33 -21.24
CA GLY A 93 -6.69 5.41 -21.22
C GLY A 93 -7.99 6.11 -20.80
N THR A 94 -8.62 5.64 -19.72
CA THR A 94 -9.83 6.23 -19.14
C THR A 94 -9.57 7.25 -18.03
N ALA A 95 -8.31 7.39 -17.59
CA ALA A 95 -7.93 8.27 -16.49
C ALA A 95 -7.67 9.70 -16.97
N LEU A 96 -8.19 10.67 -16.23
CA LEU A 96 -7.84 12.08 -16.36
C LEU A 96 -6.41 12.29 -15.87
N ARG A 97 -5.60 13.03 -16.62
CA ARG A 97 -4.24 13.38 -16.23
C ARG A 97 -4.12 14.86 -15.96
N VAL A 98 -3.76 15.23 -14.72
CA VAL A 98 -3.65 16.61 -14.29
C VAL A 98 -2.26 16.88 -13.74
N GLY A 99 -1.55 17.83 -14.33
CA GLY A 99 -0.28 18.34 -13.83
C GLY A 99 -0.51 19.24 -12.62
N LEU A 100 0.30 19.08 -11.57
CA LEU A 100 0.31 19.94 -10.40
C LEU A 100 1.72 20.53 -10.23
N SER A 101 1.82 21.86 -10.21
CA SER A 101 3.05 22.58 -9.88
C SER A 101 2.80 23.66 -8.81
N LEU A 102 3.86 23.97 -8.06
CA LEU A 102 3.90 25.10 -7.13
C LEU A 102 4.78 26.19 -7.74
N GLU A 103 4.21 27.38 -7.91
CA GLU A 103 4.85 28.53 -8.54
C GLU A 103 4.78 29.73 -7.60
N ASN A 104 5.70 30.69 -7.76
CA ASN A 104 5.66 31.97 -7.05
C ASN A 104 5.45 31.87 -5.51
N LEU A 105 6.07 30.86 -4.88
CA LEU A 105 6.08 30.72 -3.41
C LEU A 105 6.88 31.87 -2.80
N HIS A 106 6.19 32.88 -2.31
CA HIS A 106 6.78 34.13 -1.79
C HIS A 106 6.81 34.17 -0.27
N GLU A 107 5.94 33.42 0.40
CA GLU A 107 6.13 33.04 1.81
C GLU A 107 6.26 31.53 1.90
N HIS A 108 7.34 31.08 2.53
CA HIS A 108 7.60 29.67 2.71
C HIS A 108 8.28 29.42 4.03
N THR A 109 7.85 28.36 4.68
CA THR A 109 8.60 27.72 5.75
C THR A 109 8.36 26.23 5.65
N LEU A 110 9.43 25.46 5.75
CA LEU A 110 9.33 24.03 5.95
C LEU A 110 10.40 23.62 6.94
N GLU A 111 9.98 23.21 8.12
CA GLU A 111 10.85 22.82 9.21
C GLU A 111 10.47 21.43 9.71
N LEU A 112 11.49 20.61 9.96
CA LEU A 112 11.35 19.32 10.62
C LEU A 112 12.38 19.25 11.75
N PHE A 113 11.94 18.92 12.96
CA PHE A 113 12.78 18.81 14.17
C PHE A 113 13.59 20.07 14.47
N GLY A 114 13.03 21.25 14.15
CA GLY A 114 13.70 22.54 14.31
C GLY A 114 14.76 22.83 13.24
N HIS A 115 14.88 22.01 12.19
CA HIS A 115 15.74 22.28 11.05
C HIS A 115 14.93 22.75 9.84
N ALA A 116 15.28 23.91 9.29
CA ALA A 116 14.69 24.43 8.07
C ALA A 116 15.18 23.64 6.85
N LEU A 117 14.24 23.12 6.06
CA LEU A 117 14.50 22.42 4.79
C LEU A 117 14.45 23.37 3.59
N LEU A 118 13.74 24.49 3.72
CA LEU A 118 13.66 25.57 2.74
C LEU A 118 14.10 26.88 3.39
N PRO A 119 15.41 27.06 3.66
CA PRO A 119 15.90 28.21 4.43
C PRO A 119 15.82 29.55 3.68
N ASP A 120 15.81 29.52 2.35
CA ASP A 120 15.82 30.72 1.51
C ASP A 120 15.08 30.51 0.16
N ALA A 121 14.97 31.58 -0.63
CA ALA A 121 14.33 31.53 -1.94
C ALA A 121 15.09 30.70 -2.98
N ALA A 122 16.42 30.53 -2.83
CA ALA A 122 17.22 29.72 -3.73
C ALA A 122 16.90 28.22 -3.54
N ALA A 123 16.73 27.78 -2.29
CA ALA A 123 16.29 26.42 -1.96
C ALA A 123 14.89 26.12 -2.51
N VAL A 124 13.97 27.10 -2.42
CA VAL A 124 12.63 27.00 -3.05
C VAL A 124 12.75 26.86 -4.55
N ALA A 125 13.54 27.72 -5.20
CA ALA A 125 13.71 27.65 -6.65
C ALA A 125 14.34 26.32 -7.10
N ALA A 126 15.37 25.86 -6.38
CA ALA A 126 16.01 24.58 -6.63
C ALA A 126 15.07 23.39 -6.47
N THR A 127 14.06 23.50 -5.58
CA THR A 127 13.10 22.43 -5.28
C THR A 127 11.88 22.44 -6.19
N PHE A 128 11.27 23.60 -6.46
CA PHE A 128 9.94 23.68 -7.10
C PHE A 128 9.96 24.25 -8.52
N THR A 129 10.91 25.11 -8.88
CA THR A 129 10.89 25.80 -10.17
C THR A 129 11.00 24.83 -11.33
N GLY A 130 10.09 24.97 -12.30
CA GLY A 130 10.08 24.17 -13.54
C GLY A 130 9.61 22.73 -13.38
N ARG A 131 9.14 22.33 -12.19
CA ARG A 131 8.71 20.96 -11.91
C ARG A 131 7.20 20.84 -11.83
N GLU A 132 6.71 19.70 -12.29
CA GLU A 132 5.30 19.35 -12.32
C GLU A 132 5.17 17.86 -12.03
N ALA A 133 4.27 17.52 -11.12
CA ALA A 133 3.86 16.14 -10.88
C ALA A 133 2.61 15.83 -11.70
N LEU A 134 2.48 14.60 -12.20
CA LEU A 134 1.30 14.16 -12.94
C LEU A 134 0.39 13.34 -12.03
N LEU A 135 -0.82 13.84 -11.81
CA LEU A 135 -1.89 13.18 -11.07
C LEU A 135 -2.72 12.34 -12.04
N ASP A 136 -2.83 11.04 -11.79
CA ASP A 136 -3.74 10.15 -12.49
C ASP A 136 -5.04 10.04 -11.69
N LEU A 137 -6.13 10.58 -12.24
CA LEU A 137 -7.44 10.64 -11.60
C LEU A 137 -8.43 9.77 -12.39
N ASP A 138 -9.34 9.09 -11.70
CA ASP A 138 -10.50 8.49 -12.32
C ASP A 138 -11.45 9.58 -12.86
N ALA A 139 -12.44 9.17 -13.67
CA ALA A 139 -13.45 10.07 -14.22
C ALA A 139 -14.20 10.88 -13.15
N ASP A 140 -14.29 10.37 -11.91
CA ASP A 140 -14.96 11.01 -10.77
C ASP A 140 -14.04 11.88 -9.90
N GLY A 141 -12.75 12.00 -10.26
CA GLY A 141 -11.76 12.74 -9.48
C GLY A 141 -11.03 11.92 -8.41
N THR A 142 -11.27 10.61 -8.31
CA THR A 142 -10.51 9.74 -7.40
C THR A 142 -9.04 9.66 -7.81
N LEU A 143 -8.12 10.05 -6.93
CA LEU A 143 -6.68 10.01 -7.17
C LEU A 143 -6.14 8.59 -7.06
N ARG A 144 -5.51 8.10 -8.14
CA ARG A 144 -4.97 6.73 -8.23
C ARG A 144 -3.47 6.67 -8.11
N ALA A 145 -2.78 7.68 -8.64
CA ALA A 145 -1.33 7.75 -8.57
C ALA A 145 -0.83 9.19 -8.73
N VAL A 146 0.38 9.41 -8.23
CA VAL A 146 1.15 10.63 -8.47
C VAL A 146 2.47 10.21 -9.11
N SER A 147 2.75 10.75 -10.29
CA SER A 147 3.96 10.44 -11.04
C SER A 147 4.91 11.64 -11.06
N PHE A 148 6.19 11.35 -10.89
CA PHE A 148 7.27 12.35 -10.84
C PHE A 148 8.36 11.97 -11.82
N GLN A 149 9.20 12.92 -12.21
CA GLN A 149 10.47 12.56 -12.85
C GLN A 149 11.35 11.86 -11.82
N GLU A 150 12.11 10.84 -12.23
CA GLU A 150 12.94 10.08 -11.30
C GLU A 150 13.97 11.00 -10.61
N GLU A 151 14.53 11.95 -11.34
CA GLU A 151 15.49 12.96 -10.89
C GLU A 151 14.89 14.09 -10.03
N ASP A 152 13.56 14.16 -9.89
CA ASP A 152 12.95 15.22 -9.10
C ASP A 152 13.37 15.15 -7.61
N PRO A 153 13.64 16.28 -6.95
CA PRO A 153 14.02 16.30 -5.54
C PRO A 153 12.96 15.65 -4.65
N SER A 154 13.38 14.81 -3.71
CA SER A 154 12.44 14.14 -2.78
C SER A 154 11.60 15.13 -1.98
N LEU A 155 12.14 16.33 -1.69
CA LEU A 155 11.41 17.40 -1.03
C LEU A 155 10.22 17.90 -1.86
N PHE A 156 10.40 18.02 -3.18
CA PHE A 156 9.32 18.33 -4.12
C PHE A 156 8.28 17.21 -4.13
N LYS A 157 8.74 15.96 -4.32
CA LYS A 157 7.86 14.77 -4.36
C LYS A 157 6.99 14.67 -3.10
N ASN A 158 7.58 14.81 -1.92
CA ASN A 158 6.88 14.72 -0.63
C ASN A 158 5.92 15.88 -0.37
N THR A 159 6.30 17.09 -0.79
CA THR A 159 5.42 18.28 -0.67
C THR A 159 4.19 18.11 -1.54
N VAL A 160 4.39 17.70 -2.80
CA VAL A 160 3.28 17.46 -3.74
C VAL A 160 2.43 16.27 -3.32
N GLN A 161 3.01 15.16 -2.84
CA GLN A 161 2.24 14.02 -2.30
C GLN A 161 1.32 14.45 -1.16
N THR A 162 1.82 15.30 -0.26
CA THR A 162 1.01 15.83 0.85
C THR A 162 -0.13 16.70 0.31
N LEU A 163 0.18 17.66 -0.57
CA LEU A 163 -0.84 18.55 -1.14
C LEU A 163 -1.86 17.79 -1.99
N ALA A 164 -1.43 16.87 -2.85
CA ALA A 164 -2.32 16.03 -3.66
C ALA A 164 -3.32 15.27 -2.78
N GLY A 165 -2.88 14.78 -1.62
CA GLY A 165 -3.75 14.19 -0.61
C GLY A 165 -4.82 15.15 -0.08
N GLU A 166 -4.48 16.41 0.21
CA GLU A 166 -5.44 17.42 0.68
C GLU A 166 -6.39 17.91 -0.41
N LEU A 167 -5.91 17.95 -1.65
CA LEU A 167 -6.63 18.47 -2.81
C LEU A 167 -7.61 17.47 -3.43
N GLN A 168 -7.80 16.27 -2.88
CA GLN A 168 -8.76 15.34 -3.46
C GLN A 168 -10.20 15.86 -3.38
N TRP A 169 -10.90 15.86 -4.52
CA TRP A 169 -12.35 16.04 -4.62
C TRP A 169 -12.95 14.91 -5.44
N VAL A 170 -13.72 14.02 -4.80
CA VAL A 170 -14.41 12.93 -5.48
C VAL A 170 -15.87 13.30 -5.68
N LEU A 171 -16.31 13.33 -6.93
CA LEU A 171 -17.66 13.70 -7.32
C LEU A 171 -18.57 12.49 -7.48
N ARG A 172 -19.68 12.49 -6.75
CA ARG A 172 -20.74 11.50 -6.88
C ARG A 172 -22.12 12.16 -6.95
N ASP A 173 -23.09 11.40 -7.44
CA ASP A 173 -24.49 11.81 -7.58
C ASP A 173 -25.27 11.62 -6.26
N GLY A 174 -26.03 12.64 -5.85
CA GLY A 174 -26.76 12.65 -4.57
C GLY A 174 -26.27 13.71 -3.60
N ALA A 175 -27.01 13.86 -2.50
CA ALA A 175 -26.83 14.94 -1.53
C ALA A 175 -25.59 14.75 -0.64
N THR A 176 -25.30 13.51 -0.25
CA THR A 176 -24.16 13.16 0.61
C THR A 176 -23.57 11.83 0.16
N TRP A 177 -22.25 11.67 0.22
CA TRP A 177 -21.57 10.41 -0.08
C TRP A 177 -20.30 10.28 0.74
N GLN A 178 -19.81 9.05 0.90
CA GLN A 178 -18.56 8.77 1.58
C GLN A 178 -17.62 7.99 0.66
N VAL A 179 -16.33 8.27 0.78
CA VAL A 179 -15.25 7.61 0.03
C VAL A 179 -14.01 7.47 0.90
N GLU A 180 -13.17 6.51 0.56
CA GLU A 180 -11.83 6.42 1.13
C GLU A 180 -10.84 7.20 0.27
N GLU A 181 -10.07 8.08 0.91
CA GLU A 181 -8.99 8.85 0.29
C GLU A 181 -7.65 8.39 0.84
N LEU A 182 -6.71 8.10 -0.05
CA LEU A 182 -5.32 7.89 0.34
C LEU A 182 -4.62 9.23 0.54
N THR A 183 -4.00 9.43 1.70
CA THR A 183 -3.33 10.69 2.07
C THR A 183 -1.95 10.40 2.66
N SER A 184 -1.12 11.44 2.84
CA SER A 184 0.16 11.29 3.56
C SER A 184 -0.02 10.90 5.03
N ARG A 185 -1.21 11.09 5.60
CA ARG A 185 -1.61 10.63 6.95
C ARG A 185 -2.29 9.26 6.94
N GLY A 186 -2.24 8.52 5.84
CA GLY A 186 -2.88 7.22 5.68
C GLY A 186 -4.25 7.32 5.00
N THR A 187 -5.05 6.27 5.12
CA THR A 187 -6.39 6.23 4.53
C THR A 187 -7.34 7.06 5.39
N ALA A 188 -7.97 8.05 4.78
CA ALA A 188 -9.02 8.85 5.39
C ALA A 188 -10.38 8.36 4.92
N LEU A 189 -11.32 8.15 5.84
CA LEU A 189 -12.71 8.06 5.45
C LEU A 189 -13.29 9.46 5.36
N THR A 190 -13.63 9.88 4.15
CA THR A 190 -14.14 11.21 3.86
C THR A 190 -15.62 11.17 3.54
N GLU A 191 -16.37 12.07 4.15
CA GLU A 191 -17.72 12.42 3.75
C GLU A 191 -17.74 13.72 2.94
N TYR A 192 -18.54 13.71 1.88
CA TYR A 192 -18.88 14.87 1.09
C TYR A 192 -20.39 15.13 1.19
N ALA A 193 -20.78 16.39 1.28
CA ALA A 193 -22.16 16.84 1.31
C ALA A 193 -22.35 18.05 0.40
N ARG A 194 -23.33 18.02 -0.50
CA ARG A 194 -23.73 19.18 -1.30
C ARG A 194 -24.40 20.21 -0.39
N LEU A 195 -24.04 21.46 -0.58
CA LEU A 195 -24.61 22.60 0.15
C LEU A 195 -25.73 23.28 -0.64
N ASP A 196 -25.78 23.10 -1.96
CA ASP A 196 -26.77 23.71 -2.84
C ASP A 196 -27.60 22.64 -3.58
N GLU A 197 -28.85 22.98 -3.96
CA GLU A 197 -29.72 22.13 -4.77
C GLU A 197 -29.37 22.27 -6.26
N GLY A 198 -28.59 21.32 -6.81
CA GLY A 198 -28.17 21.32 -8.22
C GLY A 198 -27.04 20.34 -8.53
N ALA A 199 -26.80 20.08 -9.82
CA ALA A 199 -25.75 19.16 -10.28
C ALA A 199 -24.36 19.81 -10.28
N LEU A 200 -24.13 20.79 -11.16
CA LEU A 200 -22.92 21.61 -11.28
C LEU A 200 -23.32 22.98 -11.87
N PRO A 201 -22.67 24.11 -11.52
CA PRO A 201 -21.68 24.27 -10.46
C PRO A 201 -22.24 23.90 -9.07
N ALA A 202 -21.37 23.56 -8.13
CA ALA A 202 -21.80 23.06 -6.82
C ALA A 202 -20.88 23.52 -5.69
N ARG A 203 -21.47 23.86 -4.54
CA ARG A 203 -20.76 23.99 -3.27
C ARG A 203 -20.83 22.67 -2.51
N ILE A 204 -19.68 22.21 -2.03
CA ILE A 204 -19.53 20.92 -1.36
C ILE A 204 -18.81 21.12 -0.03
N LEU A 205 -19.34 20.50 1.01
CA LEU A 205 -18.67 20.33 2.29
C LEU A 205 -17.97 18.97 2.32
N LYS A 206 -16.66 18.98 2.52
CA LYS A 206 -15.82 17.79 2.73
C LYS A 206 -15.43 17.70 4.20
N ARG A 207 -15.59 16.52 4.80
CA ARG A 207 -15.21 16.23 6.19
C ARG A 207 -14.53 14.87 6.25
N ARG A 208 -13.29 14.81 6.73
CA ARG A 208 -12.69 13.53 7.11
C ARG A 208 -13.25 13.10 8.46
N LEU A 209 -13.90 11.94 8.47
CA LEU A 209 -14.58 11.38 9.64
C LEU A 209 -13.60 10.61 10.54
N ALA A 210 -12.69 9.88 9.93
CA ALA A 210 -11.72 9.05 10.64
C ALA A 210 -10.47 8.77 9.78
N TYR A 211 -9.37 8.45 10.46
CA TYR A 211 -8.22 7.78 9.86
C TYR A 211 -8.12 6.40 10.50
N PRO A 212 -8.63 5.33 9.87
CA PRO A 212 -8.53 3.97 10.41
C PRO A 212 -7.07 3.53 10.58
N GLU A 213 -6.22 3.97 9.65
CA GLU A 213 -4.79 3.66 9.64
C GLU A 213 -3.95 4.93 9.57
N PRO A 214 -3.87 5.69 10.67
CA PRO A 214 -3.17 6.96 10.68
C PRO A 214 -1.65 6.75 10.54
N ARG A 215 -1.04 7.46 9.60
CA ARG A 215 0.42 7.52 9.40
C ARG A 215 0.98 8.81 9.99
N GLY A 216 2.22 8.75 10.48
CA GLY A 216 2.92 9.92 11.03
C GLY A 216 2.40 10.44 12.38
N MET A 217 1.54 9.67 13.07
CA MET A 217 0.92 10.04 14.36
C MET A 217 1.49 9.26 15.56
N GLY A 218 2.73 8.76 15.43
CA GLY A 218 3.41 7.93 16.43
C GLY A 218 2.85 6.50 16.56
N THR A 219 3.61 5.61 17.21
CA THR A 219 3.21 4.23 17.52
C THR A 219 2.66 4.17 18.95
N GLY A 220 1.42 3.71 19.14
CA GLY A 220 0.82 3.59 20.46
C GLY A 220 -0.66 3.19 20.42
N SER A 221 -1.12 2.52 21.48
CA SER A 221 -2.54 2.21 21.69
C SER A 221 -3.29 3.47 22.14
N GLY A 222 -4.28 3.90 21.36
CA GLY A 222 -5.03 5.10 21.69
C GLY A 222 -5.94 5.58 20.57
N ASP A 223 -7.02 6.26 20.95
CA ASP A 223 -8.05 6.76 20.04
C ASP A 223 -7.53 7.95 19.21
N VAL A 224 -7.99 8.01 17.96
CA VAL A 224 -7.68 9.07 17.01
C VAL A 224 -8.92 9.93 16.85
N GLU A 225 -8.85 11.18 17.31
CA GLU A 225 -9.92 12.16 17.15
C GLU A 225 -9.63 13.00 15.91
N VAL A 226 -10.64 13.17 15.05
CA VAL A 226 -10.57 13.96 13.82
C VAL A 226 -11.62 15.06 13.86
N ALA A 227 -11.19 16.30 13.65
CA ALA A 227 -12.05 17.45 13.44
C ALA A 227 -11.67 18.08 12.09
N SER A 228 -12.47 17.81 11.06
CA SER A 228 -12.16 18.16 9.67
C SER A 228 -13.33 18.88 9.02
N ARG A 229 -13.06 20.02 8.38
CA ARG A 229 -14.06 20.80 7.64
C ARG A 229 -13.41 21.56 6.50
N PHE A 230 -13.77 21.21 5.26
CA PHE A 230 -13.38 21.92 4.05
C PHE A 230 -14.60 22.26 3.22
N GLU A 231 -14.68 23.50 2.74
CA GLU A 231 -15.70 23.97 1.81
C GLU A 231 -15.07 24.14 0.42
N LEU A 232 -15.67 23.50 -0.56
CA LEU A 232 -15.26 23.50 -1.95
C LEU A 232 -16.33 24.19 -2.80
N THR A 233 -15.90 24.92 -3.82
CA THR A 233 -16.76 25.38 -4.91
C THR A 233 -16.24 24.80 -6.21
N LEU A 234 -17.12 24.19 -6.99
CA LEU A 234 -16.82 23.59 -8.29
C LEU A 234 -17.55 24.37 -9.38
N ASP A 235 -16.93 24.48 -10.55
CA ASP A 235 -17.55 25.07 -11.72
C ASP A 235 -18.53 24.12 -12.43
N ALA A 236 -19.09 24.57 -13.56
CA ALA A 236 -20.02 23.80 -14.37
C ALA A 236 -19.42 22.51 -14.95
N ASP A 237 -18.09 22.40 -15.02
CA ASP A 237 -17.37 21.24 -15.53
C ASP A 237 -16.92 20.28 -14.40
N GLY A 238 -17.22 20.60 -13.14
CA GLY A 238 -16.87 19.79 -11.97
C GLY A 238 -15.42 19.95 -11.53
N VAL A 239 -14.75 21.02 -11.99
CA VAL A 239 -13.37 21.33 -11.63
C VAL A 239 -13.36 22.33 -10.47
N LEU A 240 -12.38 22.16 -9.57
CA LEU A 240 -12.22 23.02 -8.40
C LEU A 240 -12.08 24.51 -8.78
N GLU A 241 -12.82 25.39 -8.12
CA GLU A 241 -12.65 26.85 -8.20
C GLU A 241 -12.10 27.43 -6.90
N ARG A 242 -12.64 26.98 -5.77
CA ARG A 242 -12.23 27.39 -4.42
C ARG A 242 -12.18 26.19 -3.50
N LEU A 243 -11.22 26.15 -2.60
CA LEU A 243 -11.14 25.20 -1.48
C LEU A 243 -10.70 25.97 -0.24
N SER A 244 -11.41 25.85 0.86
CA SER A 244 -10.99 26.45 2.12
C SER A 244 -11.39 25.60 3.31
N GLY A 245 -10.50 25.40 4.27
CA GLY A 245 -10.84 24.64 5.46
C GLY A 245 -9.66 24.36 6.37
N GLU A 246 -9.97 23.61 7.41
CA GLU A 246 -8.98 23.11 8.34
C GLU A 246 -9.28 21.69 8.81
N GLU A 247 -8.23 21.03 9.26
CA GLU A 247 -8.28 19.72 9.87
C GLU A 247 -7.39 19.67 11.09
N ARG A 248 -7.92 19.12 12.19
CA ARG A 248 -7.15 18.75 13.38
C ARG A 248 -7.29 17.26 13.61
N VAL A 249 -6.16 16.59 13.75
CA VAL A 249 -6.07 15.18 14.11
C VAL A 249 -5.27 15.08 15.39
N LEU A 250 -5.76 14.35 16.38
CA LEU A 250 -5.01 14.10 17.61
C LEU A 250 -5.13 12.64 18.02
N ARG A 251 -4.05 12.13 18.63
CA ARG A 251 -4.03 10.79 19.24
C ARG A 251 -3.97 10.95 20.75
N ARG A 252 -4.91 10.32 21.47
CA ARG A 252 -4.89 10.23 22.94
C ARG A 252 -4.54 8.84 23.41
N PRO A 253 -3.78 8.70 24.51
CA PRO A 253 -3.55 7.40 25.14
C PRO A 253 -4.85 6.72 25.57
N THR A 254 -4.83 5.38 25.54
CA THR A 254 -5.90 4.56 26.13
C THR A 254 -5.96 4.83 27.64
N GLY A 255 -7.11 5.28 28.15
CA GLY A 255 -7.28 5.66 29.57
C GLY A 255 -7.30 7.17 29.85
N GLY A 256 -7.17 8.01 28.80
CA GLY A 256 -7.27 9.47 28.91
C GLY A 256 -5.95 10.15 29.27
N GLY A 257 -5.82 11.43 28.90
CA GLY A 257 -4.61 12.22 29.13
C GLY A 257 -4.31 13.23 28.02
N GLU A 258 -3.13 13.82 28.10
CA GLU A 258 -2.58 14.72 27.09
C GLU A 258 -2.34 13.98 25.75
N PRO A 259 -2.63 14.62 24.59
CA PRO A 259 -2.36 14.01 23.30
C PRO A 259 -0.89 13.62 23.13
N THR A 260 -0.65 12.42 22.62
CA THR A 260 0.68 11.94 22.26
C THR A 260 1.08 12.37 20.86
N ALA A 261 0.11 12.73 20.03
CA ALA A 261 0.34 13.29 18.71
C ALA A 261 -0.75 14.30 18.35
N THR A 262 -0.37 15.38 17.69
CA THR A 262 -1.28 16.40 17.15
C THR A 262 -0.85 16.77 15.74
N SER A 263 -1.83 17.00 14.88
CA SER A 263 -1.65 17.56 13.54
C SER A 263 -2.74 18.58 13.30
N HIS A 264 -2.37 19.76 12.78
CA HIS A 264 -3.30 20.80 12.39
C HIS A 264 -2.92 21.33 11.02
N ILE A 265 -3.88 21.34 10.11
CA ILE A 265 -3.74 21.81 8.74
C ILE A 265 -4.78 22.88 8.48
N GLN A 266 -4.39 23.92 7.75
CA GLN A 266 -5.29 24.88 7.16
C GLN A 266 -4.91 25.06 5.70
N LEU A 267 -5.90 25.08 4.82
CA LEU A 267 -5.71 25.26 3.39
C LEU A 267 -6.73 26.25 2.87
N ARG A 268 -6.28 27.22 2.09
CA ARG A 268 -7.10 28.12 1.31
C ARG A 268 -6.56 28.19 -0.11
N LEU A 269 -7.43 27.92 -1.08
CA LEU A 269 -7.22 28.10 -2.50
C LEU A 269 -8.28 29.06 -3.01
N GLU A 270 -7.84 30.24 -3.46
CA GLU A 270 -8.71 31.20 -4.15
C GLU A 270 -8.45 31.15 -5.66
N PRO A 271 -9.48 31.32 -6.51
CA PRO A 271 -9.30 31.30 -7.95
C PRO A 271 -8.40 32.44 -8.40
N GLY A 272 -7.43 32.09 -9.24
CA GLY A 272 -6.52 33.00 -9.91
C GLY A 272 -6.81 33.05 -11.41
N LYS A 273 -5.75 32.89 -12.22
CA LYS A 273 -5.84 33.00 -13.67
C LYS A 273 -6.28 31.67 -14.32
N ARG A 274 -7.13 31.75 -15.34
CA ARG A 274 -7.49 30.63 -16.23
C ARG A 274 -6.96 30.94 -17.62
N ASP A 275 -6.04 30.11 -18.11
CA ASP A 275 -5.34 30.28 -19.38
C ASP A 275 -5.31 28.97 -20.17
N ARG A 276 -4.76 29.02 -21.39
CA ARG A 276 -4.37 27.82 -22.16
C ARG A 276 -2.86 27.66 -22.18
N PHE A 277 -2.41 26.41 -22.23
CA PHE A 277 -1.01 26.06 -22.47
C PHE A 277 -0.91 25.09 -23.66
N VAL A 278 0.25 25.09 -24.31
CA VAL A 278 0.54 24.14 -25.38
C VAL A 278 0.97 22.84 -24.72
N VAL A 279 0.13 21.81 -24.86
CA VAL A 279 0.53 20.45 -24.50
C VAL A 279 1.67 20.06 -25.44
N ALA A 280 2.86 19.80 -24.87
CA ALA A 280 3.96 19.28 -25.66
C ALA A 280 3.51 17.97 -26.33
N GLN A 281 3.62 17.89 -27.66
CA GLN A 281 3.42 16.62 -28.36
C GLN A 281 4.39 15.59 -27.78
N ALA A 282 3.95 14.34 -27.63
CA ALA A 282 4.78 13.25 -27.12
C ALA A 282 6.15 13.28 -27.83
N SER A 283 7.18 13.66 -27.07
CA SER A 283 8.53 13.78 -27.61
C SER A 283 9.00 12.40 -28.05
N THR A 284 9.67 12.33 -29.19
CA THR A 284 10.42 11.14 -29.65
C THR A 284 11.70 10.91 -28.84
N ALA A 285 11.98 11.74 -27.83
CA ALA A 285 13.01 11.47 -26.83
C ALA A 285 12.66 10.22 -26.02
N PRO A 286 13.66 9.45 -25.54
CA PRO A 286 13.39 8.34 -24.64
C PRO A 286 12.53 8.84 -23.49
N ALA A 287 11.38 8.19 -23.26
CA ALA A 287 10.46 8.56 -22.20
C ALA A 287 11.26 8.66 -20.90
N ALA A 288 11.36 9.87 -20.33
CA ALA A 288 11.93 10.03 -19.00
C ALA A 288 11.20 9.06 -18.08
N GLN A 289 11.95 8.25 -17.32
CA GLN A 289 11.36 7.23 -16.46
C GLN A 289 10.57 7.94 -15.37
N LEU A 290 9.24 7.91 -15.51
CA LEU A 290 8.35 8.47 -14.51
C LEU A 290 8.28 7.51 -13.33
N GLN A 291 8.63 7.99 -12.14
CA GLN A 291 8.40 7.29 -10.90
C GLN A 291 6.93 7.46 -10.51
N ARG A 292 6.14 6.40 -10.67
CA ARG A 292 4.72 6.36 -10.29
C ARG A 292 4.56 5.87 -8.85
N LEU A 293 3.94 6.67 -8.00
CA LEU A 293 3.77 6.41 -6.57
C LEU A 293 2.29 6.36 -6.20
N ALA A 294 1.94 5.57 -5.18
CA ALA A 294 0.60 5.61 -4.62
C ALA A 294 0.35 6.96 -3.92
N PRO A 295 -0.90 7.46 -3.85
CA PRO A 295 -1.18 8.72 -3.17
C PRO A 295 -0.80 8.66 -1.70
N GLY A 296 -0.09 9.68 -1.21
CA GLY A 296 0.40 9.73 0.17
C GLY A 296 1.66 8.90 0.45
N GLU A 297 2.21 8.20 -0.55
CA GLU A 297 3.49 7.52 -0.44
C GLU A 297 4.64 8.54 -0.44
N LEU A 298 5.38 8.61 0.68
CA LEU A 298 6.50 9.53 0.83
C LEU A 298 7.79 8.90 0.29
N VAL A 299 8.54 9.69 -0.49
CA VAL A 299 9.84 9.35 -1.04
C VAL A 299 10.93 9.69 -0.04
N THR A 300 11.72 8.69 0.34
CA THR A 300 12.97 8.90 1.07
C THR A 300 14.02 9.53 0.17
N ASP A 301 14.60 10.64 0.62
CA ASP A 301 15.78 11.21 -0.01
C ASP A 301 16.94 10.19 -0.04
N ALA A 302 17.67 10.13 -1.16
CA ALA A 302 18.77 9.18 -1.33
C ALA A 302 19.84 9.36 -0.23
N HIS A 303 20.14 10.60 0.17
CA HIS A 303 21.08 10.87 1.27
C HIS A 303 20.49 10.56 2.66
N ALA A 304 19.17 10.65 2.83
CA ALA A 304 18.51 10.19 4.07
C ALA A 304 18.52 8.67 4.16
N ARG A 305 18.22 7.98 3.04
CA ARG A 305 18.31 6.52 2.92
C ARG A 305 19.74 6.04 3.12
N GLU A 306 20.74 6.68 2.52
CA GLU A 306 22.16 6.41 2.76
C GLU A 306 22.55 6.58 4.23
N ARG A 307 22.10 7.65 4.91
CA ARG A 307 22.38 7.84 6.34
C ARG A 307 21.67 6.81 7.22
N MET A 308 20.45 6.42 6.88
CA MET A 308 19.73 5.34 7.58
C MET A 308 20.41 4.00 7.37
N LEU A 309 20.78 3.69 6.13
CA LEU A 309 21.53 2.49 5.78
C LEU A 309 22.88 2.48 6.50
N ALA A 310 23.60 3.61 6.56
CA ALA A 310 24.86 3.73 7.29
C ALA A 310 24.69 3.47 8.79
N GLN A 311 23.58 3.93 9.38
CA GLN A 311 23.23 3.62 10.77
C GLN A 311 22.80 2.15 10.95
N GLN A 312 22.12 1.57 9.96
CA GLN A 312 21.66 0.18 9.95
C GLN A 312 22.82 -0.82 9.80
N VAL A 313 23.86 -0.46 9.04
CA VAL A 313 25.08 -1.26 8.89
C VAL A 313 25.88 -1.30 10.20
N ASP A 314 25.76 -0.27 11.03
CA ASP A 314 26.36 -0.18 12.39
C ASP A 314 27.83 -0.64 12.43
N GLY A 315 28.62 -0.20 11.44
CA GLY A 315 30.05 -0.50 11.33
C GLY A 315 30.42 -1.88 10.79
N LEU A 316 29.49 -2.69 10.28
CA LEU A 316 29.79 -3.96 9.61
C LEU A 316 30.54 -3.71 8.29
N THR A 317 31.84 -4.01 8.25
CA THR A 317 32.65 -3.87 7.03
C THR A 317 32.46 -5.06 6.08
N PRO A 318 32.74 -4.91 4.78
CA PRO A 318 32.70 -6.02 3.81
C PRO A 318 33.58 -7.21 4.21
N GLU A 319 34.79 -6.95 4.72
CA GLU A 319 35.72 -7.99 5.17
C GLU A 319 35.11 -8.77 6.32
N ARG A 320 34.59 -8.04 7.32
CA ARG A 320 33.97 -8.65 8.49
C ARG A 320 32.71 -9.44 8.12
N PHE A 321 31.92 -8.92 7.18
CA PHE A 321 30.75 -9.61 6.65
C PHE A 321 31.13 -10.97 6.04
N PHE A 322 32.13 -11.01 5.15
CA PHE A 322 32.56 -12.27 4.52
C PHE A 322 33.26 -13.23 5.51
N GLU A 323 34.02 -12.73 6.48
CA GLU A 323 34.57 -13.56 7.58
C GLU A 323 33.44 -14.27 8.37
N LEU A 324 32.37 -13.54 8.69
CA LEU A 324 31.21 -14.09 9.38
C LEU A 324 30.49 -15.11 8.50
N MET A 325 30.34 -14.84 7.20
CA MET A 325 29.75 -15.76 6.23
C MET A 325 30.56 -17.07 6.16
N GLU A 326 31.88 -17.00 6.02
CA GLU A 326 32.75 -18.19 6.00
C GLU A 326 32.63 -19.00 7.29
N LYS A 327 32.53 -18.32 8.43
CA LYS A 327 32.48 -18.96 9.75
C LYS A 327 31.13 -19.62 10.06
N TYR A 328 30.02 -18.96 9.73
CA TYR A 328 28.69 -19.35 10.25
C TYR A 328 27.67 -19.74 9.18
N ALA A 329 27.86 -19.40 7.90
CA ALA A 329 26.83 -19.61 6.88
C ALA A 329 26.39 -21.09 6.79
N ASN A 330 27.33 -22.02 6.94
CA ASN A 330 27.03 -23.46 6.93
C ASN A 330 26.13 -23.92 8.08
N GLY A 331 26.08 -23.18 9.20
CA GLY A 331 25.14 -23.40 10.29
C GLY A 331 23.73 -22.87 9.99
N GLY A 332 23.61 -21.89 9.09
CA GLY A 332 22.36 -21.22 8.72
C GLY A 332 21.86 -20.19 9.73
N THR A 333 22.57 -20.00 10.85
CA THR A 333 22.20 -19.08 11.94
C THR A 333 23.43 -18.36 12.46
N PHE A 334 23.28 -17.08 12.81
CA PHE A 334 24.33 -16.27 13.41
C PHE A 334 24.00 -15.93 14.87
N PRO A 335 25.02 -15.60 15.69
CA PRO A 335 24.79 -14.83 16.91
C PRO A 335 24.02 -13.54 16.57
N GLU A 336 22.97 -13.23 17.32
CA GLU A 336 22.08 -12.08 17.04
C GLU A 336 21.54 -12.07 15.59
N HIS A 337 21.11 -13.24 15.11
CA HIS A 337 20.74 -13.48 13.71
C HIS A 337 19.91 -12.36 13.04
N ASN A 338 18.84 -11.89 13.70
CA ASN A 338 17.97 -10.84 13.15
C ASN A 338 18.71 -9.50 12.97
N HIS A 339 19.60 -9.17 13.91
CA HIS A 339 20.41 -7.97 13.83
C HIS A 339 21.43 -8.08 12.68
N PHE A 340 22.10 -9.23 12.55
CA PHE A 340 23.01 -9.49 11.44
C PHE A 340 22.31 -9.41 10.07
N LEU A 341 21.13 -10.02 9.93
CA LEU A 341 20.38 -9.96 8.67
C LEU A 341 20.09 -8.52 8.26
N LEU A 342 19.65 -7.69 9.22
CA LEU A 342 19.37 -6.28 9.00
C LEU A 342 20.63 -5.50 8.59
N GLN A 343 21.77 -5.71 9.27
CA GLN A 343 23.04 -5.09 8.92
C GLN A 343 23.52 -5.52 7.53
N ALA A 344 23.43 -6.82 7.23
CA ALA A 344 23.89 -7.42 6.00
C ALA A 344 23.10 -6.93 4.79
N THR A 345 21.76 -6.92 4.85
CA THR A 345 20.94 -6.40 3.74
C THR A 345 21.21 -4.91 3.52
N GLY A 346 21.36 -4.13 4.60
CA GLY A 346 21.73 -2.71 4.51
C GLY A 346 23.11 -2.46 3.90
N LEU A 347 24.08 -3.36 4.14
CA LEU A 347 25.42 -3.30 3.55
C LEU A 347 25.37 -3.62 2.05
N LEU A 348 24.60 -4.63 1.65
CA LEU A 348 24.40 -5.01 0.25
C LEU A 348 23.69 -3.92 -0.55
N GLU A 349 22.75 -3.20 0.07
CA GLU A 349 22.11 -2.02 -0.54
C GLU A 349 23.10 -0.87 -0.76
N GLN A 350 24.04 -0.64 0.18
CA GLN A 350 25.04 0.43 0.07
C GLN A 350 26.18 0.11 -0.90
N GLN A 351 26.57 -1.16 -1.01
CA GLN A 351 27.70 -1.62 -1.80
C GLN A 351 27.23 -2.73 -2.75
N PRO A 352 26.57 -2.37 -3.87
CA PRO A 352 25.96 -3.34 -4.78
C PRO A 352 26.95 -4.36 -5.35
N GLU A 353 28.24 -4.04 -5.44
CA GLU A 353 29.30 -4.94 -5.86
C GLU A 353 29.45 -6.18 -4.97
N LEU A 354 29.05 -6.08 -3.69
CA LEU A 354 29.08 -7.21 -2.76
C LEU A 354 28.02 -8.26 -3.11
N CYS A 355 26.94 -7.88 -3.77
CA CYS A 355 25.93 -8.82 -4.25
C CYS A 355 26.53 -9.81 -5.25
N ALA A 356 27.35 -9.32 -6.19
CA ALA A 356 28.06 -10.18 -7.15
C ALA A 356 29.02 -11.15 -6.46
N ARG A 357 29.75 -10.66 -5.43
CA ARG A 357 30.64 -11.49 -4.60
C ARG A 357 29.88 -12.55 -3.81
N LEU A 358 28.68 -12.26 -3.32
CA LEU A 358 27.81 -13.24 -2.67
C LEU A 358 27.35 -14.34 -3.63
N ALA A 359 27.04 -13.99 -4.89
CA ALA A 359 26.74 -14.99 -5.91
C ALA A 359 27.95 -15.90 -6.22
N ASP A 360 29.19 -15.38 -6.12
CA ASP A 360 30.39 -16.21 -6.22
C ASP A 360 30.56 -17.10 -4.98
N PHE A 361 30.33 -16.55 -3.78
CA PHE A 361 30.34 -17.32 -2.53
C PHE A 361 29.33 -18.47 -2.53
N PHE A 362 28.13 -18.25 -3.07
CA PHE A 362 27.09 -19.28 -3.24
C PHE A 362 27.61 -20.53 -4.00
N GLN A 363 28.44 -20.29 -5.01
CA GLN A 363 28.93 -21.33 -5.93
C GLN A 363 30.10 -22.14 -5.37
N GLN A 364 30.65 -21.75 -4.22
CA GLN A 364 31.72 -22.49 -3.57
C GLN A 364 31.25 -23.92 -3.23
N SER A 365 32.12 -24.90 -3.52
CA SER A 365 31.84 -26.31 -3.24
C SER A 365 31.79 -26.63 -1.74
N THR A 366 32.44 -25.80 -0.91
CA THR A 366 32.47 -25.90 0.55
C THR A 366 31.19 -25.42 1.23
N LEU A 367 30.35 -24.64 0.53
CA LEU A 367 29.10 -24.14 1.06
C LEU A 367 28.03 -25.23 1.07
N LYS A 368 27.34 -25.40 2.20
CA LYS A 368 26.28 -26.39 2.42
C LYS A 368 24.91 -25.82 2.03
N PRO A 369 23.87 -26.67 1.86
CA PRO A 369 22.54 -26.23 1.45
C PRO A 369 21.93 -25.12 2.34
N ARG A 370 22.16 -25.16 3.66
CA ARG A 370 21.72 -24.09 4.58
C ARG A 370 22.42 -22.76 4.34
N GLY A 371 23.71 -22.78 4.00
CA GLY A 371 24.46 -21.58 3.65
C GLY A 371 24.02 -21.00 2.31
N ARG A 372 23.74 -21.86 1.32
CA ARG A 372 23.15 -21.45 0.04
C ARG A 372 21.80 -20.77 0.22
N ALA A 373 20.93 -21.36 1.04
CA ALA A 373 19.63 -20.78 1.40
C ALA A 373 19.78 -19.38 2.00
N LEU A 374 20.67 -19.23 2.99
CA LEU A 374 20.97 -17.95 3.64
C LEU A 374 21.48 -16.89 2.65
N VAL A 375 22.39 -17.23 1.73
CA VAL A 375 22.88 -16.29 0.71
C VAL A 375 21.72 -15.76 -0.14
N LEU A 376 20.82 -16.64 -0.57
CA LEU A 376 19.63 -16.21 -1.32
C LEU A 376 18.67 -15.39 -0.46
N ASP A 377 18.54 -15.69 0.84
CA ASP A 377 17.72 -14.89 1.78
C ASP A 377 18.27 -13.47 1.93
N LEU A 378 19.60 -13.30 2.00
CA LEU A 378 20.26 -11.98 2.04
C LEU A 378 20.05 -11.20 0.74
N LEU A 379 20.22 -11.85 -0.42
CA LEU A 379 20.03 -11.21 -1.72
C LEU A 379 18.56 -10.84 -1.98
N ALA A 380 17.62 -11.72 -1.62
CA ALA A 380 16.19 -11.44 -1.72
C ALA A 380 15.75 -10.35 -0.73
N GLY A 381 16.33 -10.33 0.48
CA GLY A 381 16.06 -9.32 1.49
C GLY A 381 16.59 -7.93 1.11
N ALA A 382 17.75 -7.83 0.47
CA ALA A 382 18.26 -6.57 -0.07
C ALA A 382 17.41 -6.08 -1.26
N GLY A 383 17.00 -6.99 -2.15
CA GLY A 383 15.98 -6.73 -3.17
C GLY A 383 16.32 -5.69 -4.24
N THR A 384 17.50 -5.08 -4.22
CA THR A 384 17.97 -4.13 -5.24
C THR A 384 18.11 -4.79 -6.62
N PRO A 385 18.14 -4.03 -7.72
CA PRO A 385 18.38 -4.59 -9.05
C PRO A 385 19.65 -5.44 -9.13
N GLU A 386 20.74 -5.03 -8.48
CA GLU A 386 22.00 -5.75 -8.42
C GLU A 386 21.90 -7.01 -7.54
N ALA A 387 21.22 -6.93 -6.41
CA ALA A 387 20.96 -8.08 -5.55
C ALA A 387 20.10 -9.13 -6.27
N GLN A 388 19.08 -8.70 -7.02
CA GLN A 388 18.26 -9.58 -7.85
C GLN A 388 19.05 -10.18 -9.02
N THR A 389 19.94 -9.41 -9.65
CA THR A 389 20.85 -9.93 -10.69
C THR A 389 21.75 -11.03 -10.12
N ALA A 390 22.34 -10.80 -8.95
CA ALA A 390 23.14 -11.79 -8.23
C ALA A 390 22.31 -13.01 -7.80
N LEU A 391 21.07 -12.80 -7.36
CA LEU A 391 20.13 -13.85 -6.97
C LEU A 391 19.81 -14.76 -8.17
N VAL A 392 19.47 -14.17 -9.32
CA VAL A 392 19.24 -14.90 -10.58
C VAL A 392 20.49 -15.66 -11.03
N ARG A 393 21.67 -15.04 -10.93
CA ARG A 393 22.95 -15.70 -11.23
C ARG A 393 23.19 -16.92 -10.33
N ALA A 394 22.95 -16.79 -9.03
CA ALA A 394 23.10 -17.88 -8.07
C ALA A 394 22.09 -19.02 -8.36
N LEU A 395 20.82 -18.70 -8.60
CA LEU A 395 19.76 -19.66 -8.93
C LEU A 395 19.96 -20.37 -10.28
N SER A 396 20.70 -19.75 -11.20
CA SER A 396 21.06 -20.32 -12.50
C SER A 396 22.32 -21.19 -12.46
N SER A 397 23.02 -21.24 -11.31
CA SER A 397 24.29 -21.96 -11.20
C SER A 397 24.11 -23.49 -11.19
N PRO A 398 25.11 -24.26 -11.66
CA PRO A 398 25.09 -25.72 -11.56
C PRO A 398 24.89 -26.22 -10.12
N GLN A 399 25.45 -25.50 -9.14
CA GLN A 399 25.31 -25.81 -7.73
C GLN A 399 23.86 -25.72 -7.30
N ALA A 400 23.13 -24.65 -7.66
CA ALA A 400 21.72 -24.52 -7.34
C ALA A 400 20.88 -25.60 -8.03
N LEU A 401 21.12 -25.85 -9.32
CA LEU A 401 20.37 -26.84 -10.10
C LEU A 401 20.57 -28.28 -9.59
N ALA A 402 21.73 -28.58 -9.01
CA ALA A 402 22.04 -29.88 -8.42
C ALA A 402 21.48 -30.04 -6.99
N GLU A 403 20.97 -28.98 -6.34
CA GLU A 403 20.42 -29.07 -4.99
C GLU A 403 19.11 -29.86 -4.99
N PRO A 404 18.97 -30.93 -4.18
CA PRO A 404 17.69 -31.63 -4.01
C PRO A 404 16.56 -30.69 -3.54
N GLY A 405 16.91 -29.61 -2.85
CA GLY A 405 16.01 -28.57 -2.39
C GLY A 405 15.79 -27.40 -3.36
N TYR A 406 16.10 -27.52 -4.66
CA TYR A 406 16.05 -26.41 -5.61
C TYR A 406 14.73 -25.64 -5.62
N ARG A 407 13.59 -26.33 -5.48
CA ARG A 407 12.26 -25.71 -5.36
C ARG A 407 12.15 -24.69 -4.22
N MET A 408 12.83 -24.96 -3.10
CA MET A 408 12.85 -24.07 -1.93
C MET A 408 13.76 -22.86 -2.18
N LEU A 409 14.81 -23.02 -2.99
CA LEU A 409 15.64 -21.89 -3.42
C LEU A 409 14.83 -20.96 -4.33
N LEU A 410 14.10 -21.51 -5.30
CA LEU A 410 13.23 -20.75 -6.21
C LEU A 410 12.09 -20.01 -5.48
N SER A 411 11.52 -20.59 -4.42
CA SER A 411 10.39 -19.96 -3.72
C SER A 411 10.75 -18.61 -3.09
N ARG A 412 12.03 -18.31 -2.85
CA ARG A 412 12.49 -17.01 -2.32
C ARG A 412 12.22 -15.85 -3.26
N LEU A 413 12.13 -16.11 -4.56
CA LEU A 413 11.73 -15.08 -5.53
C LEU A 413 10.33 -14.51 -5.23
N SER A 414 9.46 -15.28 -4.58
CA SER A 414 8.13 -14.80 -4.17
C SER A 414 8.17 -13.80 -3.01
N LEU A 415 9.31 -13.63 -2.34
CA LEU A 415 9.52 -12.65 -1.27
C LEU A 415 9.91 -11.27 -1.79
N LEU A 416 10.26 -11.16 -3.08
CA LEU A 416 10.64 -9.90 -3.71
C LEU A 416 9.42 -8.98 -3.79
N THR A 417 9.55 -7.78 -3.21
CA THR A 417 8.51 -6.75 -3.23
C THR A 417 8.53 -5.96 -4.53
N SER A 418 9.71 -5.70 -5.10
CA SER A 418 9.90 -4.94 -6.35
C SER A 418 10.75 -5.74 -7.35
N PRO A 419 10.21 -6.82 -7.93
CA PRO A 419 10.94 -7.66 -8.87
C PRO A 419 11.31 -6.90 -10.15
N THR A 420 12.49 -7.18 -10.70
CA THR A 420 12.93 -6.61 -11.99
C THR A 420 12.37 -7.41 -13.18
N PRO A 421 12.30 -6.81 -14.38
CA PRO A 421 11.95 -7.53 -15.61
C PRO A 421 12.83 -8.76 -15.85
N ASP A 422 14.12 -8.69 -15.53
CA ASP A 422 15.04 -9.83 -15.69
C ASP A 422 14.71 -10.99 -14.74
N THR A 423 14.34 -10.68 -13.49
CA THR A 423 13.87 -11.68 -12.54
C THR A 423 12.61 -12.38 -13.04
N VAL A 424 11.64 -11.63 -13.58
CA VAL A 424 10.41 -12.18 -14.14
C VAL A 424 10.70 -13.07 -15.36
N ARG A 425 11.54 -12.61 -16.30
CA ARG A 425 11.96 -13.41 -17.48
C ARG A 425 12.74 -14.66 -17.10
N PHE A 426 13.54 -14.62 -16.02
CA PHE A 426 14.21 -15.80 -15.50
C PHE A 426 13.22 -16.84 -14.99
N ILE A 427 12.29 -16.44 -14.11
CA ILE A 427 11.35 -17.41 -13.51
C ILE A 427 10.34 -17.92 -14.54
N GLU A 428 9.96 -17.11 -15.53
CA GLU A 428 9.10 -17.54 -16.63
C GLU A 428 9.78 -18.63 -17.49
N ARG A 429 11.03 -18.42 -17.91
CA ARG A 429 11.80 -19.44 -18.64
C ARG A 429 11.96 -20.72 -17.81
N THR A 430 12.25 -20.57 -16.52
CA THR A 430 12.40 -21.69 -15.59
C THR A 430 11.08 -22.45 -15.44
N HIS A 431 9.95 -21.76 -15.36
CA HIS A 431 8.62 -22.37 -15.28
C HIS A 431 8.30 -23.21 -16.53
N ARG A 432 8.55 -22.67 -17.73
CA ARG A 432 8.33 -23.41 -18.99
C ARG A 432 9.18 -24.68 -19.10
N ALA A 433 10.40 -24.63 -18.57
CA ALA A 433 11.32 -25.77 -18.56
C ALA A 433 11.04 -26.78 -17.43
N ALA A 434 10.35 -26.36 -16.36
CA ALA A 434 10.13 -27.17 -15.17
C ALA A 434 9.30 -28.43 -15.46
N ARG A 435 9.59 -29.49 -14.69
CA ARG A 435 8.85 -30.76 -14.64
C ARG A 435 8.54 -31.09 -13.17
N ASP A 436 7.51 -31.90 -12.96
CA ASP A 436 7.09 -32.42 -11.65
C ASP A 436 6.94 -31.32 -10.56
N ASP A 437 7.29 -31.60 -9.31
CA ASP A 437 7.15 -30.70 -8.15
C ASP A 437 7.74 -29.29 -8.34
N THR A 438 8.74 -29.14 -9.21
CA THR A 438 9.37 -27.84 -9.50
C THR A 438 8.42 -26.92 -10.27
N ARG A 439 7.47 -27.49 -11.02
CA ARG A 439 6.46 -26.73 -11.76
C ARG A 439 5.54 -25.93 -10.83
N VAL A 440 5.20 -26.49 -9.67
CA VAL A 440 4.37 -25.80 -8.66
C VAL A 440 5.13 -24.62 -8.06
N ALA A 441 6.38 -24.83 -7.63
CA ALA A 441 7.19 -23.77 -7.02
C ALA A 441 7.46 -22.62 -7.98
N THR A 442 7.74 -22.93 -9.26
CA THR A 442 7.94 -21.92 -10.30
C THR A 442 6.65 -21.18 -10.65
N ALA A 443 5.49 -21.84 -10.68
CA ALA A 443 4.20 -21.16 -10.88
C ALA A 443 3.92 -20.14 -9.78
N TYR A 444 4.16 -20.50 -8.51
CA TYR A 444 3.98 -19.59 -7.37
C TYR A 444 4.90 -18.37 -7.44
N ALA A 445 6.18 -18.60 -7.75
CA ALA A 445 7.16 -17.53 -7.89
C ALA A 445 6.84 -16.63 -9.10
N LEU A 446 6.45 -17.21 -10.24
CA LEU A 446 6.04 -16.46 -11.43
C LEU A 446 4.81 -15.59 -11.14
N GLY A 447 3.77 -16.17 -10.53
CA GLY A 447 2.57 -15.42 -10.14
C GLY A 447 2.92 -14.25 -9.21
N ALA A 448 3.71 -14.49 -8.16
CA ALA A 448 4.11 -13.45 -7.22
C ALA A 448 4.93 -12.32 -7.89
N THR A 449 5.96 -12.68 -8.67
CA THR A 449 6.89 -11.71 -9.26
C THR A 449 6.27 -10.95 -10.44
N ALA A 450 5.66 -11.64 -11.40
CA ALA A 450 5.00 -11.00 -12.54
C ALA A 450 3.81 -10.15 -12.11
N GLY A 451 3.01 -10.60 -11.12
CA GLY A 451 1.91 -9.81 -10.59
C GLY A 451 2.37 -8.57 -9.83
N ALA A 452 3.50 -8.64 -9.10
CA ALA A 452 4.08 -7.46 -8.45
C ALA A 452 4.64 -6.46 -9.47
N LEU A 453 5.38 -6.93 -10.49
CA LEU A 453 5.92 -6.07 -11.55
C LEU A 453 4.81 -5.39 -12.35
N TYR A 454 3.75 -6.13 -12.72
CA TYR A 454 2.61 -5.55 -13.42
C TYR A 454 1.90 -4.45 -12.63
N ARG A 455 1.66 -4.65 -11.33
CA ARG A 455 1.06 -3.58 -10.50
C ARG A 455 1.92 -2.33 -10.40
N GLN A 456 3.24 -2.46 -10.47
CA GLN A 456 4.18 -1.34 -10.37
C GLN A 456 4.30 -0.58 -11.70
N GLN A 457 4.48 -1.31 -12.80
CA GLN A 457 4.88 -0.71 -14.08
C GLN A 457 3.82 -0.84 -15.18
N GLN A 458 2.74 -1.58 -14.95
CA GLN A 458 1.74 -1.95 -15.97
C GLN A 458 2.37 -2.59 -17.22
N ASP A 459 3.44 -3.34 -17.03
CA ASP A 459 4.22 -3.98 -18.09
C ASP A 459 3.44 -5.12 -18.79
N ALA A 460 3.37 -5.06 -20.11
CA ALA A 460 2.60 -6.02 -20.91
C ALA A 460 3.19 -7.44 -20.88
N GLU A 461 4.52 -7.58 -20.77
CA GLU A 461 5.18 -8.90 -20.70
C GLU A 461 4.81 -9.63 -19.41
N SER A 462 4.82 -8.91 -18.29
CA SER A 462 4.40 -9.42 -16.98
C SER A 462 2.94 -9.85 -16.94
N LEU A 463 2.04 -9.07 -17.57
CA LEU A 463 0.63 -9.46 -17.70
C LEU A 463 0.48 -10.72 -18.54
N ALA A 464 1.19 -10.82 -19.67
CA ALA A 464 1.17 -11.99 -20.54
C ALA A 464 1.63 -13.26 -19.81
N ALA A 465 2.66 -13.15 -18.96
CA ALA A 465 3.14 -14.26 -18.14
C ALA A 465 2.08 -14.76 -17.14
N VAL A 466 1.31 -13.85 -16.52
CA VAL A 466 0.19 -14.23 -15.63
C VAL A 466 -0.99 -14.81 -16.44
N GLN A 467 -1.30 -14.27 -17.61
CA GLN A 467 -2.33 -14.81 -18.50
C GLN A 467 -1.99 -16.24 -18.96
N GLN A 468 -0.71 -16.54 -19.15
CA GLN A 468 -0.25 -17.89 -19.48
C GLN A 468 -0.55 -18.88 -18.35
N LEU A 469 -0.35 -18.50 -17.07
CA LEU A 469 -0.80 -19.33 -15.93
C LEU A 469 -2.32 -19.58 -15.97
N GLY A 470 -3.11 -18.59 -16.40
CA GLY A 470 -4.55 -18.75 -16.61
C GLY A 470 -4.90 -19.70 -17.77
N ALA A 471 -4.10 -19.71 -18.84
CA ALA A 471 -4.25 -20.68 -19.93
C ALA A 471 -3.91 -22.11 -19.46
N GLU A 472 -2.84 -22.26 -18.68
CA GLU A 472 -2.45 -23.54 -18.09
C GLU A 472 -3.51 -24.09 -17.14
N LEU A 473 -4.15 -23.21 -16.35
CA LEU A 473 -5.25 -23.59 -15.46
C LEU A 473 -6.42 -24.19 -16.26
N ARG A 474 -6.79 -23.57 -17.39
CA ARG A 474 -7.86 -24.11 -18.27
C ARG A 474 -7.50 -25.46 -18.90
N ALA A 475 -6.22 -25.74 -19.10
CA ALA A 475 -5.73 -27.01 -19.64
C ALA A 475 -5.52 -28.09 -18.56
N ALA A 476 -5.51 -27.71 -17.28
CA ALA A 476 -5.23 -28.62 -16.16
C ALA A 476 -6.33 -29.67 -15.97
N ARG A 477 -5.92 -30.92 -15.80
CA ARG A 477 -6.85 -32.07 -15.71
C ARG A 477 -7.10 -32.54 -14.29
N THR A 478 -6.12 -32.40 -13.39
CA THR A 478 -6.23 -32.86 -12.02
C THR A 478 -6.71 -31.73 -11.11
N PRO A 479 -7.49 -32.03 -10.04
CA PRO A 479 -7.85 -31.05 -9.03
C PRO A 479 -6.63 -30.38 -8.36
N GLU A 480 -5.55 -31.15 -8.17
CA GLU A 480 -4.30 -30.67 -7.58
C GLU A 480 -3.61 -29.63 -8.46
N ASP A 481 -3.44 -29.90 -9.76
CA ASP A 481 -2.86 -28.93 -10.71
C ASP A 481 -3.69 -27.65 -10.78
N LYS A 482 -5.02 -27.78 -10.87
CA LYS A 482 -5.94 -26.63 -10.88
C LYS A 482 -5.78 -25.80 -9.60
N ALA A 483 -5.73 -26.44 -8.44
CA ALA A 483 -5.57 -25.76 -7.16
C ALA A 483 -4.24 -24.99 -7.08
N HIS A 484 -3.14 -25.58 -7.52
CA HIS A 484 -1.84 -24.90 -7.56
C HIS A 484 -1.84 -23.71 -8.52
N LEU A 485 -2.40 -23.84 -9.72
CA LEU A 485 -2.46 -22.74 -10.68
C LEU A 485 -3.38 -21.60 -10.19
N LEU A 486 -4.50 -21.92 -9.54
CA LEU A 486 -5.34 -20.92 -8.86
C LEU A 486 -4.56 -20.17 -7.78
N LEU A 487 -3.79 -20.87 -6.94
CA LEU A 487 -2.98 -20.22 -5.91
C LEU A 487 -1.86 -19.35 -6.50
N ALA A 488 -1.27 -19.75 -7.62
CA ALA A 488 -0.31 -18.93 -8.37
C ALA A 488 -0.95 -17.62 -8.89
N LEU A 489 -2.12 -17.72 -9.53
CA LEU A 489 -2.90 -16.55 -9.96
C LEU A 489 -3.32 -15.68 -8.77
N GLY A 490 -3.64 -16.30 -7.63
CA GLY A 490 -3.93 -15.59 -6.38
C GLY A 490 -2.73 -14.86 -5.77
N ASN A 491 -1.52 -15.39 -5.97
CA ASN A 491 -0.30 -14.67 -5.61
C ASN A 491 -0.09 -13.46 -6.51
N ALA A 492 -0.39 -13.62 -7.81
CA ALA A 492 -0.39 -12.54 -8.78
C ALA A 492 -1.40 -11.45 -8.45
N GLY A 493 -2.62 -11.80 -8.02
CA GLY A 493 -3.62 -10.85 -7.50
C GLY A 493 -4.00 -9.78 -8.52
N LEU A 494 -4.17 -10.16 -9.78
CA LEU A 494 -4.50 -9.27 -10.89
C LEU A 494 -6.02 -9.31 -11.16
N GLU A 495 -6.61 -8.13 -11.34
CA GLU A 495 -8.06 -8.01 -11.59
C GLU A 495 -8.45 -8.61 -12.95
N GLU A 496 -7.54 -8.55 -13.92
CA GLU A 496 -7.67 -9.15 -15.26
C GLU A 496 -7.89 -10.67 -15.22
N GLN A 497 -7.57 -11.32 -14.10
CA GLN A 497 -7.75 -12.76 -13.92
C GLN A 497 -9.00 -13.13 -13.11
N VAL A 498 -9.82 -12.15 -12.71
CA VAL A 498 -10.99 -12.41 -11.86
C VAL A 498 -11.97 -13.40 -12.49
N ASP A 499 -12.28 -13.25 -13.78
CA ASP A 499 -13.18 -14.15 -14.51
C ASP A 499 -12.65 -15.58 -14.55
N VAL A 500 -11.35 -15.71 -14.80
CA VAL A 500 -10.67 -17.01 -14.88
C VAL A 500 -10.73 -17.71 -13.53
N ILE A 501 -10.42 -17.01 -12.45
CA ILE A 501 -10.42 -17.58 -11.09
C ILE A 501 -11.86 -17.90 -10.65
N ALA A 502 -12.81 -16.99 -10.88
CA ALA A 502 -14.19 -17.12 -10.45
C ALA A 502 -14.90 -18.29 -11.13
N HIS A 503 -14.54 -18.66 -12.35
CA HIS A 503 -15.06 -19.86 -13.02
C HIS A 503 -14.88 -21.13 -12.17
N TYR A 504 -13.76 -21.26 -11.46
CA TYR A 504 -13.43 -22.44 -10.64
C TYR A 504 -14.05 -22.42 -9.23
N ALA A 505 -14.78 -21.37 -8.88
CA ALA A 505 -15.54 -21.34 -7.64
C ALA A 505 -16.71 -22.34 -7.62
N GLN A 506 -17.09 -22.87 -8.79
CA GLN A 506 -18.15 -23.86 -8.97
C GLN A 506 -17.62 -25.23 -9.43
N ASP A 507 -16.30 -25.48 -9.31
CA ASP A 507 -15.72 -26.77 -9.70
C ASP A 507 -16.29 -27.91 -8.83
N ALA A 508 -16.42 -29.10 -9.40
CA ALA A 508 -16.95 -30.27 -8.70
C ALA A 508 -16.07 -30.65 -7.48
N ASP A 509 -14.77 -30.40 -7.56
CA ASP A 509 -13.82 -30.71 -6.51
C ASP A 509 -13.68 -29.58 -5.47
N ALA A 510 -13.87 -29.91 -4.19
CA ALA A 510 -13.79 -28.94 -3.09
C ALA A 510 -12.40 -28.32 -2.92
N GLN A 511 -11.32 -29.04 -3.23
CA GLN A 511 -9.95 -28.50 -3.19
C GLN A 511 -9.80 -27.36 -4.22
N VAL A 512 -10.41 -27.51 -5.40
CA VAL A 512 -10.37 -26.51 -6.46
C VAL A 512 -11.19 -25.28 -6.07
N ARG A 513 -12.42 -25.47 -5.58
CA ARG A 513 -13.24 -24.36 -5.06
C ARG A 513 -12.52 -23.62 -3.94
N ARG A 514 -11.93 -24.35 -2.98
CA ARG A 514 -11.14 -23.76 -1.89
C ARG A 514 -9.97 -22.92 -2.41
N ALA A 515 -9.27 -23.41 -3.42
CA ALA A 515 -8.17 -22.67 -4.04
C ALA A 515 -8.65 -21.40 -4.76
N SER A 516 -9.81 -21.44 -5.43
CA SER A 516 -10.44 -20.27 -6.04
C SER A 516 -10.77 -19.19 -4.99
N ALA A 517 -11.41 -19.55 -3.87
CA ALA A 517 -11.67 -18.60 -2.77
C ALA A 517 -10.38 -17.96 -2.25
N ARG A 518 -9.32 -18.77 -2.04
CA ARG A 518 -8.00 -18.27 -1.60
C ARG A 518 -7.31 -17.39 -2.64
N ALA A 519 -7.58 -17.61 -3.93
CA ALA A 519 -7.00 -16.84 -5.02
C ALA A 519 -7.63 -15.45 -5.14
N LEU A 520 -8.93 -15.35 -4.90
CA LEU A 520 -9.67 -14.08 -4.90
C LEU A 520 -9.29 -13.13 -3.75
N ARG A 521 -8.54 -13.60 -2.73
CA ARG A 521 -8.18 -12.84 -1.51
C ARG A 521 -7.50 -11.48 -1.74
N LYS A 522 -6.82 -11.30 -2.88
CA LYS A 522 -6.09 -10.05 -3.22
C LYS A 522 -6.82 -9.20 -4.28
N ILE A 523 -7.89 -9.71 -4.88
CA ILE A 523 -8.54 -9.09 -6.06
C ILE A 523 -9.75 -8.28 -5.59
N GLN A 524 -9.67 -6.95 -5.62
CA GLN A 524 -10.65 -6.06 -4.97
C GLN A 524 -11.79 -5.60 -5.90
N THR A 525 -12.34 -6.52 -6.70
CA THR A 525 -13.45 -6.21 -7.63
C THR A 525 -14.83 -6.57 -7.06
N PRO A 526 -15.92 -5.93 -7.53
CA PRO A 526 -17.29 -6.31 -7.17
C PRO A 526 -17.63 -7.76 -7.52
N GLN A 527 -17.06 -8.29 -8.60
CA GLN A 527 -17.25 -9.67 -9.00
C GLN A 527 -16.58 -10.65 -8.02
N ALA A 528 -15.35 -10.37 -7.59
CA ALA A 528 -14.68 -11.16 -6.56
C ALA A 528 -15.47 -11.16 -5.25
N MET A 529 -16.03 -10.00 -4.85
CA MET A 529 -16.92 -9.90 -3.69
C MET A 529 -18.15 -10.80 -3.83
N ARG A 530 -18.90 -10.68 -4.94
CA ARG A 530 -20.09 -11.52 -5.19
C ARG A 530 -19.75 -13.01 -5.17
N MET A 531 -18.63 -13.39 -5.79
CA MET A 531 -18.23 -14.78 -5.83
C MET A 531 -17.87 -15.31 -4.44
N LEU A 532 -17.08 -14.56 -3.67
CA LEU A 532 -16.72 -14.93 -2.30
C LEU A 532 -17.96 -15.07 -1.40
N LEU A 533 -18.94 -14.15 -1.50
CA LEU A 533 -20.22 -14.27 -0.79
C LEU A 533 -20.96 -15.56 -1.17
N SER A 534 -21.08 -15.85 -2.47
CA SER A 534 -21.68 -17.12 -2.93
C SER A 534 -20.93 -18.36 -2.41
N MET A 535 -19.62 -18.29 -2.20
CA MET A 535 -18.83 -19.40 -1.68
C MET A 535 -18.94 -19.56 -0.16
N THR A 536 -19.48 -18.56 0.56
CA THR A 536 -19.84 -18.75 1.98
C THR A 536 -21.02 -19.70 2.15
N GLU A 537 -21.77 -19.95 1.08
CA GLU A 537 -22.88 -20.88 1.04
C GLU A 537 -22.47 -22.33 0.70
N ASP A 538 -21.18 -22.58 0.45
CA ASP A 538 -20.64 -23.89 0.10
C ASP A 538 -20.86 -24.90 1.24
N THR A 539 -21.16 -26.14 0.86
CA THR A 539 -21.40 -27.24 1.81
C THR A 539 -20.09 -27.77 2.42
N ASP A 540 -18.95 -27.56 1.76
CA ASP A 540 -17.64 -27.93 2.26
C ASP A 540 -17.11 -26.87 3.24
N ALA A 541 -16.93 -27.25 4.51
CA ALA A 541 -16.51 -26.33 5.56
C ALA A 541 -15.16 -25.64 5.26
N PRO A 542 -14.12 -26.33 4.75
CA PRO A 542 -12.88 -25.68 4.28
C PRO A 542 -13.04 -24.64 3.17
N VAL A 543 -13.96 -24.85 2.21
CA VAL A 543 -14.28 -23.85 1.16
C VAL A 543 -14.93 -22.63 1.79
N GLN A 544 -15.98 -22.83 2.58
CA GLN A 544 -16.68 -21.75 3.29
C GLN A 544 -15.72 -20.94 4.17
N SER A 545 -14.85 -21.61 4.94
CA SER A 545 -13.83 -20.96 5.78
C SER A 545 -12.87 -20.09 4.97
N SER A 546 -12.45 -20.57 3.80
CA SER A 546 -11.55 -19.84 2.90
C SER A 546 -12.23 -18.61 2.29
N ALA A 547 -13.52 -18.73 1.95
CA ALA A 547 -14.34 -17.62 1.48
C ALA A 547 -14.51 -16.56 2.57
N LEU A 548 -14.90 -16.96 3.78
CA LEU A 548 -14.99 -16.07 4.95
C LEU A 548 -13.65 -15.37 5.24
N THR A 549 -12.55 -16.11 5.25
CA THR A 549 -11.21 -15.55 5.47
C THR A 549 -10.82 -14.53 4.40
N ALA A 550 -11.19 -14.79 3.14
CA ALA A 550 -10.95 -13.86 2.05
C ALA A 550 -11.85 -12.61 2.15
N LEU A 551 -13.11 -12.76 2.56
CA LEU A 551 -14.03 -11.65 2.87
C LEU A 551 -13.53 -10.79 4.03
N GLY A 552 -12.91 -11.37 5.06
CA GLY A 552 -12.31 -10.64 6.17
C GLY A 552 -11.15 -9.71 5.79
N ARG A 553 -10.67 -9.75 4.54
CA ARG A 553 -9.67 -8.83 3.96
C ARG A 553 -10.30 -7.76 3.07
N ARG A 554 -11.61 -7.56 3.21
CA ARG A 554 -12.42 -6.66 2.41
C ARG A 554 -13.39 -5.95 3.31
N ASP A 555 -13.82 -4.79 2.85
CA ASP A 555 -14.94 -4.11 3.45
C ASP A 555 -16.27 -4.72 3.00
N LEU A 556 -17.09 -5.08 3.97
CA LEU A 556 -18.40 -5.67 3.78
C LEU A 556 -19.46 -4.59 3.93
N ASP A 557 -20.23 -4.37 2.87
CA ASP A 557 -21.39 -3.49 2.94
C ASP A 557 -22.54 -4.15 3.71
N GLU A 558 -23.60 -3.38 3.96
CA GLU A 558 -24.78 -3.83 4.67
C GLU A 558 -25.46 -5.05 3.99
N SER A 559 -25.38 -5.15 2.65
CA SER A 559 -25.94 -6.28 1.90
C SER A 559 -25.16 -7.57 2.16
N ALA A 560 -23.84 -7.50 2.16
CA ALA A 560 -22.95 -8.61 2.49
C ALA A 560 -23.15 -9.07 3.94
N LEU A 561 -23.26 -8.14 4.89
CA LEU A 561 -23.49 -8.46 6.30
C LEU A 561 -24.87 -9.09 6.53
N ARG A 562 -25.92 -8.61 5.83
CA ARG A 562 -27.23 -9.27 5.82
C ARG A 562 -27.14 -10.70 5.32
N GLN A 563 -26.43 -10.94 4.23
CA GLN A 563 -26.24 -12.31 3.70
C GLN A 563 -25.52 -13.21 4.71
N LEU A 564 -24.45 -12.74 5.36
CA LEU A 564 -23.75 -13.52 6.39
C LEU A 564 -24.62 -13.80 7.62
N ARG A 565 -25.46 -12.83 8.03
CA ARG A 565 -26.47 -13.04 9.08
C ARG A 565 -27.47 -14.11 8.65
N ASP A 566 -28.05 -14.00 7.46
CA ASP A 566 -29.07 -14.92 6.98
C ASP A 566 -28.51 -16.34 6.85
N LEU A 567 -27.25 -16.46 6.39
CA LEU A 567 -26.50 -17.70 6.37
C LEU A 567 -26.38 -18.31 7.78
N ALA A 568 -25.98 -17.52 8.78
CA ALA A 568 -25.87 -17.99 10.17
C ALA A 568 -27.22 -18.40 10.76
N LEU A 569 -28.26 -17.57 10.58
CA LEU A 569 -29.62 -17.84 11.05
C LEU A 569 -30.22 -19.10 10.44
N SER A 570 -29.85 -19.43 9.20
CA SER A 570 -30.27 -20.67 8.53
C SER A 570 -29.57 -21.93 9.02
N GLY A 571 -28.59 -21.82 9.93
CA GLY A 571 -27.82 -22.96 10.44
C GLY A 571 -26.86 -23.57 9.43
N ARG A 572 -26.56 -22.85 8.34
CA ARG A 572 -25.68 -23.32 7.25
C ARG A 572 -24.19 -23.04 7.49
N VAL A 573 -23.84 -22.48 8.65
CA VAL A 573 -22.45 -22.27 9.06
C VAL A 573 -22.05 -23.42 9.99
N PRO A 574 -21.10 -24.30 9.61
CA PRO A 574 -20.61 -25.34 10.48
C PRO A 574 -19.91 -24.75 11.71
N VAL A 575 -19.95 -25.49 12.82
CA VAL A 575 -19.37 -25.08 14.10
C VAL A 575 -17.90 -24.69 13.96
N GLU A 576 -17.11 -25.41 13.16
CA GLU A 576 -15.69 -25.10 12.93
C GLU A 576 -15.45 -23.72 12.29
N ASN A 577 -16.45 -23.15 11.61
CA ASN A 577 -16.34 -21.86 10.94
C ASN A 577 -16.88 -20.69 11.76
N HIS A 578 -17.49 -20.93 12.92
CA HIS A 578 -18.03 -19.86 13.76
C HIS A 578 -16.96 -18.83 14.18
N HIS A 579 -15.75 -19.27 14.55
CA HIS A 579 -14.65 -18.35 14.91
C HIS A 579 -14.25 -17.45 13.74
N THR A 580 -14.14 -18.01 12.53
CA THR A 580 -13.81 -17.24 11.33
C THR A 580 -14.93 -16.26 11.03
N LEU A 581 -16.20 -16.69 11.10
CA LEU A 581 -17.35 -15.82 10.90
C LEU A 581 -17.36 -14.65 11.89
N VAL A 582 -17.20 -14.92 13.19
CA VAL A 582 -17.14 -13.88 14.23
C VAL A 582 -15.99 -12.90 13.95
N THR A 583 -14.81 -13.40 13.59
CA THR A 583 -13.66 -12.54 13.25
C THR A 583 -13.94 -11.64 12.05
N VAL A 584 -14.68 -12.14 11.05
CA VAL A 584 -15.04 -11.36 9.86
C VAL A 584 -16.06 -10.27 10.17
N VAL A 585 -17.05 -10.55 11.02
CA VAL A 585 -18.15 -9.61 11.30
C VAL A 585 -17.92 -8.70 12.51
N GLU A 586 -17.01 -9.06 13.42
CA GLU A 586 -16.67 -8.31 14.64
C GLU A 586 -16.38 -6.81 14.39
N PRO A 587 -15.59 -6.42 13.37
CA PRO A 587 -15.33 -5.00 13.08
C PRO A 587 -16.59 -4.18 12.77
N TYR A 588 -17.71 -4.82 12.46
CA TYR A 588 -18.97 -4.20 12.06
C TYR A 588 -20.01 -4.16 13.20
N LEU A 589 -19.70 -4.69 14.38
CA LEU A 589 -20.66 -4.85 15.47
C LEU A 589 -21.32 -3.54 15.94
N GLN A 590 -20.56 -2.45 16.00
CA GLN A 590 -21.07 -1.16 16.48
C GLN A 590 -22.00 -0.46 15.47
N ARG A 591 -22.01 -0.95 14.24
CA ARG A 591 -22.37 -0.16 13.08
C ARG A 591 -23.42 -0.86 12.19
N ALA A 592 -23.51 -2.18 12.28
CA ALA A 592 -24.48 -3.01 11.57
C ALA A 592 -25.31 -3.86 12.57
N PRO A 593 -26.62 -3.60 12.73
CA PRO A 593 -27.48 -4.37 13.63
C PRO A 593 -27.56 -5.86 13.26
N GLU A 594 -27.33 -6.21 11.99
CA GLU A 594 -27.25 -7.57 11.46
C GLU A 594 -26.22 -8.41 12.22
N VAL A 595 -25.08 -7.81 12.56
CA VAL A 595 -23.99 -8.50 13.25
C VAL A 595 -24.38 -8.83 14.67
N ARG A 596 -25.05 -7.91 15.37
CA ARG A 596 -25.58 -8.19 16.70
C ARG A 596 -26.58 -9.35 16.67
N GLN A 597 -27.48 -9.37 15.69
CA GLN A 597 -28.46 -10.46 15.50
C GLN A 597 -27.75 -11.80 15.25
N LEU A 598 -26.75 -11.82 14.36
CA LEU A 598 -25.92 -12.99 14.08
C LEU A 598 -25.24 -13.50 15.35
N LEU A 599 -24.55 -12.63 16.09
CA LEU A 599 -23.83 -13.01 17.30
C LEU A 599 -24.76 -13.52 18.41
N GLN A 600 -25.92 -12.89 18.59
CA GLN A 600 -26.94 -13.36 19.53
C GLN A 600 -27.46 -14.74 19.14
N HIS A 601 -27.70 -14.99 17.85
CA HIS A 601 -28.10 -16.30 17.37
C HIS A 601 -27.04 -17.37 17.66
N LEU A 602 -25.75 -17.07 17.42
CA LEU A 602 -24.67 -18.01 17.72
C LEU A 602 -24.62 -18.38 19.21
N LEU A 603 -24.95 -17.46 20.13
CA LEU A 603 -25.05 -17.78 21.57
C LEU A 603 -26.22 -18.70 21.92
N THR A 604 -27.25 -18.78 21.08
CA THR A 604 -28.40 -19.71 21.28
C THR A 604 -28.13 -21.11 20.77
N GLN A 605 -27.07 -21.30 19.96
CA GLN A 605 -26.69 -22.60 19.44
C GLN A 605 -26.04 -23.44 20.55
N ASP A 606 -26.40 -24.71 20.64
CA ASP A 606 -25.82 -25.64 21.62
C ASP A 606 -24.45 -26.13 21.13
N VAL A 607 -23.44 -25.27 21.28
CA VAL A 607 -22.07 -25.51 20.82
C VAL A 607 -21.12 -25.64 22.01
N PRO A 608 -20.30 -26.71 22.10
CA PRO A 608 -19.35 -26.93 23.20
C PRO A 608 -18.09 -26.06 23.13
N ASP A 609 -18.18 -24.84 22.57
CA ASP A 609 -17.06 -23.89 22.46
C ASP A 609 -17.24 -22.73 23.45
N ALA A 610 -16.82 -22.97 24.69
CA ALA A 610 -16.91 -22.00 25.78
C ALA A 610 -16.06 -20.73 25.51
N GLN A 611 -14.95 -20.84 24.76
CA GLN A 611 -14.09 -19.70 24.43
C GLN A 611 -14.80 -18.77 23.45
N LEU A 612 -15.42 -19.33 22.40
CA LEU A 612 -16.23 -18.56 21.46
C LEU A 612 -17.39 -17.86 22.16
N HIS A 613 -18.14 -18.56 23.01
CA HIS A 613 -19.25 -17.93 23.75
C HIS A 613 -18.78 -16.80 24.66
N THR A 614 -17.63 -16.96 25.31
CA THR A 614 -17.03 -15.90 26.14
C THR A 614 -16.62 -14.70 25.29
N ARG A 615 -16.00 -14.92 24.12
CA ARG A 615 -15.66 -13.86 23.17
C ARG A 615 -16.91 -13.12 22.70
N ILE A 616 -17.97 -13.84 22.29
CA ILE A 616 -19.21 -13.24 21.81
C ILE A 616 -19.91 -12.44 22.92
N ARG A 617 -19.98 -12.96 24.15
CA ARG A 617 -20.51 -12.22 25.31
C ARG A 617 -19.72 -10.94 25.60
N GLY A 618 -18.39 -11.02 25.56
CA GLY A 618 -17.51 -9.86 25.70
C GLY A 618 -17.75 -8.81 24.63
N LEU A 619 -17.98 -9.22 23.38
CA LEU A 619 -18.33 -8.33 22.27
C LEU A 619 -19.70 -7.68 22.45
N LEU A 620 -20.71 -8.42 22.92
CA LEU A 620 -22.06 -7.93 23.15
C LEU A 620 -22.24 -7.13 24.45
N GLY A 621 -21.28 -7.23 25.37
CA GLY A 621 -21.35 -6.61 26.70
C GLY A 621 -22.37 -7.28 27.63
N THR A 622 -22.56 -8.60 27.50
CA THR A 622 -23.60 -9.38 28.21
C THR A 622 -23.04 -10.46 29.12
#